data_AF-A0A6M3KE53-F1
#
_entry.id   AF-A0A6M3KE53-F1
#
_cell.length_a   1.000
_cell.length_b   1.000
_cell.length_c   1.000
_cell.angle_alpha   90.00
_cell.angle_beta   90.00
_cell.angle_gamma   90.00
#
_symmetry.space_group_name_H-M   'P 1'
#
loop_
_entity.id
_entity.type
_entity.pdbx_description
1 polymer ?
#
loop_
_entity_poly.entity_id
_entity_poly.type
_entity_poly.pdbx_seq_one_letter_code
_entity_poly.pdbx_strand_id
1 'polypeptide(L)'
;MAKKKKEVVVPVAVEPVVAPMGYVTGTNIPRQKKKVSIVGFAPSSMEDVKYVWDDPQMEVWGLNQLYMALPAITQKATRWFQIHARHSYDANIPRDHSHHQWMAEQRDFPIYMQEQVPEIPCSVRYPKEELLKIFWRRYFTNSISWMLATAIAERFEEIYMFGVDMAQDSEYAFEKPSVEYFCGMIDIADFFGISMKLIISDKSDILKTAWLYPFDDTAPFKAKTTQRRQELRNRINMCANQEQNLRDERMQLIGAADNMNYIERSWFKSASQIEMPKE
;
A
#
# COMPACT_ATOMS: atom_id res chain seq x y z
N MET A 1 11.76 2.66 -69.11
CA MET A 1 11.14 2.21 -67.84
C MET A 1 11.62 3.12 -66.70
N ALA A 2 10.86 4.15 -66.36
CA ALA A 2 11.18 5.05 -65.25
C ALA A 2 10.50 4.55 -63.97
N LYS A 3 11.29 4.15 -62.97
CA LYS A 3 10.78 3.71 -61.65
C LYS A 3 10.36 4.94 -60.84
N LYS A 4 9.05 5.07 -60.58
CA LYS A 4 8.49 6.03 -59.62
C LYS A 4 9.08 5.77 -58.23
N LYS A 5 9.78 6.77 -57.66
CA LYS A 5 10.14 6.79 -56.24
C LYS A 5 8.83 6.91 -55.44
N LYS A 6 8.55 5.92 -54.59
CA LYS A 6 7.51 6.04 -53.56
C LYS A 6 8.02 7.04 -52.52
N GLU A 7 7.30 8.15 -52.36
CA GLU A 7 7.47 9.05 -51.22
C GLU A 7 7.20 8.26 -49.95
N VAL A 8 8.22 8.19 -49.10
CA VAL A 8 8.11 7.67 -47.74
C VAL A 8 7.43 8.78 -46.94
N VAL A 9 6.14 8.60 -46.66
CA VAL A 9 5.42 9.43 -45.71
C VAL A 9 6.03 9.15 -44.34
N VAL A 10 6.90 10.05 -43.89
CA VAL A 10 7.42 10.05 -42.52
C VAL A 10 6.21 10.25 -41.60
N PRO A 11 5.97 9.39 -40.59
CA PRO A 11 4.88 9.60 -39.66
C PRO A 11 5.11 10.94 -38.96
N VAL A 12 4.09 11.80 -39.04
CA VAL A 12 4.04 13.09 -38.34
C VAL A 12 4.37 12.81 -36.87
N ALA A 13 5.41 13.47 -36.36
CA ALA A 13 5.79 13.40 -34.97
C ALA A 13 4.57 13.81 -34.13
N VAL A 14 4.04 12.90 -33.32
CA VAL A 14 3.07 13.23 -32.29
C VAL A 14 3.82 14.09 -31.29
N GLU A 15 3.48 15.39 -31.23
CA GLU A 15 4.10 16.33 -30.31
C GLU A 15 3.99 15.81 -28.86
N PRO A 16 5.05 15.93 -28.05
CA PRO A 16 5.01 15.49 -26.67
C PRO A 16 3.98 16.32 -25.89
N VAL A 17 3.11 15.63 -25.16
CA VAL A 17 2.11 16.19 -24.24
C VAL A 17 2.83 16.96 -23.14
N VAL A 18 3.10 18.24 -23.37
CA VAL A 18 3.61 19.15 -22.35
C VAL A 18 2.76 20.40 -22.40
N ALA A 19 1.60 20.34 -21.76
CA ALA A 19 0.78 21.52 -21.59
C ALA A 19 1.03 22.14 -20.20
N PRO A 20 1.34 23.44 -20.13
CA PRO A 20 1.26 24.20 -18.89
C PRO A 20 -0.23 24.31 -18.52
N MET A 21 -0.64 23.65 -17.44
CA MET A 21 -2.04 23.26 -17.15
C MET A 21 -2.64 22.35 -18.26
N GLY A 22 -2.06 21.16 -18.43
CA GLY A 22 -2.46 20.22 -19.48
C GLY A 22 -3.76 19.46 -19.28
N TYR A 23 -3.99 18.46 -20.14
CA TYR A 23 -5.08 17.51 -20.00
C TYR A 23 -4.76 16.50 -18.89
N VAL A 24 -5.80 15.99 -18.23
CA VAL A 24 -5.77 14.79 -17.39
C VAL A 24 -5.12 13.67 -18.19
N THR A 25 -3.97 13.18 -17.73
CA THR A 25 -3.09 12.22 -18.41
C THR A 25 -3.90 11.04 -18.95
N GLY A 26 -3.79 10.74 -20.24
CA GLY A 26 -4.53 9.64 -20.89
C GLY A 26 -5.95 9.99 -21.32
N THR A 27 -6.38 11.25 -21.19
CA THR A 27 -7.70 11.74 -21.62
C THR A 27 -7.58 13.07 -22.38
N ASN A 28 -8.70 13.52 -22.95
CA ASN A 28 -8.87 14.86 -23.51
C ASN A 28 -9.58 15.83 -22.54
N ILE A 29 -9.59 15.54 -21.24
CA ILE A 29 -10.25 16.38 -20.22
C ILE A 29 -9.24 17.42 -19.71
N PRO A 30 -9.50 18.73 -19.81
CA PRO A 30 -8.58 19.74 -19.29
C PRO A 30 -8.41 19.64 -17.77
N ARG A 31 -7.17 19.70 -17.27
CA ARG A 31 -6.90 19.80 -15.82
C ARG A 31 -7.22 21.22 -15.36
N GLN A 32 -8.14 21.34 -14.39
CA GLN A 32 -8.56 22.63 -13.84
C GLN A 32 -7.96 22.94 -12.47
N LYS A 33 -7.35 21.94 -11.83
CA LYS A 33 -6.92 21.98 -10.43
C LYS A 33 -5.41 21.91 -10.32
N LYS A 34 -4.86 22.73 -9.43
CA LYS A 34 -3.41 22.91 -9.25
C LYS A 34 -2.79 21.97 -8.23
N LYS A 35 -3.59 21.42 -7.32
CA LYS A 35 -3.15 20.57 -6.21
C LYS A 35 -3.71 19.16 -6.34
N VAL A 36 -3.01 18.18 -5.79
CA VAL A 36 -3.45 16.79 -5.76
C VAL A 36 -3.17 16.15 -4.40
N SER A 37 -4.11 15.33 -3.95
CA SER A 37 -3.94 14.41 -2.83
C SER A 37 -3.95 12.97 -3.33
N ILE A 38 -2.89 12.24 -3.01
CA ILE A 38 -2.73 10.82 -3.26
C ILE A 38 -3.01 10.09 -1.95
N VAL A 39 -4.04 9.24 -1.95
CA VAL A 39 -4.53 8.59 -0.74
C VAL A 39 -4.27 7.09 -0.81
N GLY A 40 -3.49 6.56 0.13
CA GLY A 40 -3.25 5.13 0.34
C GLY A 40 -4.08 4.54 1.48
N PHE A 41 -3.78 3.27 1.82
CA PHE A 41 -4.56 2.47 2.77
C PHE A 41 -4.10 2.58 4.24
N ALA A 42 -2.99 3.27 4.53
CA ALA A 42 -2.43 3.27 5.88
C ALA A 42 -3.39 3.99 6.86
N PRO A 43 -3.90 3.28 7.88
CA PRO A 43 -4.90 3.84 8.80
C PRO A 43 -4.33 4.97 9.67
N SER A 44 -3.00 5.07 9.77
CA SER A 44 -2.31 6.12 10.51
C SER A 44 -2.67 7.52 10.01
N SER A 45 -2.83 7.69 8.68
CA SER A 45 -3.02 9.00 8.07
C SER A 45 -4.03 9.06 6.92
N MET A 46 -4.65 7.95 6.49
CA MET A 46 -5.60 8.00 5.36
C MET A 46 -6.77 8.95 5.61
N GLU A 47 -7.24 9.08 6.85
CA GLU A 47 -8.33 9.99 7.20
C GLU A 47 -7.92 11.46 7.18
N ASP A 48 -6.63 11.78 7.20
CA ASP A 48 -6.15 13.16 7.17
C ASP A 48 -6.47 13.85 5.83
N VAL A 49 -6.83 13.08 4.77
CA VAL A 49 -7.35 13.65 3.51
C VAL A 49 -8.61 14.50 3.73
N LYS A 50 -9.37 14.26 4.80
CA LYS A 50 -10.57 15.03 5.15
C LYS A 50 -10.27 16.53 5.28
N TYR A 51 -9.04 16.91 5.66
CA TYR A 51 -8.63 18.31 5.79
C TYR A 51 -8.58 19.07 4.46
N VAL A 52 -8.51 18.38 3.32
CA VAL A 52 -8.41 19.00 1.99
C VAL A 52 -9.68 18.87 1.15
N TRP A 53 -10.76 18.28 1.69
CA TRP A 53 -12.00 17.99 0.96
C TRP A 53 -12.78 19.22 0.48
N ASP A 54 -12.55 20.37 1.11
CA ASP A 54 -13.22 21.62 0.80
C ASP A 54 -12.32 22.59 0.03
N ASP A 55 -11.07 22.19 -0.30
CA ASP A 55 -10.19 22.99 -1.16
C ASP A 55 -10.62 22.84 -2.63
N PRO A 56 -11.12 23.92 -3.29
CA PRO A 56 -11.61 23.86 -4.66
C PRO A 56 -10.48 23.59 -5.68
N GLN A 57 -9.22 23.82 -5.31
CA GLN A 57 -8.05 23.57 -6.16
C GLN A 57 -7.50 22.15 -5.99
N MET A 58 -8.09 21.32 -5.13
CA MET A 58 -7.61 19.99 -4.78
C MET A 58 -8.24 18.89 -5.64
N GLU A 59 -7.40 18.10 -6.30
CA GLU A 59 -7.74 16.77 -6.77
C GLU A 59 -7.60 15.73 -5.65
N VAL A 60 -8.49 14.74 -5.64
CA VAL A 60 -8.45 13.63 -4.68
C VAL A 60 -8.35 12.33 -5.45
N TRP A 61 -7.20 11.67 -5.36
CA TRP A 61 -6.92 10.44 -6.07
C TRP A 61 -6.96 9.25 -5.12
N GLY A 62 -7.86 8.33 -5.41
CA GLY A 62 -7.93 7.03 -4.74
C GLY A 62 -7.40 5.91 -5.63
N LEU A 63 -7.21 4.73 -5.04
CA LEU A 63 -6.76 3.54 -5.76
C LEU A 63 -7.40 2.27 -5.21
N ASN A 64 -7.46 1.24 -6.05
CA ASN A 64 -7.89 -0.10 -5.66
C ASN A 64 -9.21 -0.09 -4.87
N GLN A 65 -9.32 -0.92 -3.83
CA GLN A 65 -10.48 -1.02 -2.95
C GLN A 65 -10.49 0.02 -1.82
N LEU A 66 -9.83 1.18 -1.97
CA LEU A 66 -9.76 2.18 -0.90
C LEU A 66 -11.15 2.65 -0.44
N TYR A 67 -12.15 2.66 -1.32
CA TYR A 67 -13.54 2.95 -0.98
C TYR A 67 -14.12 2.02 0.10
N MET A 68 -13.57 0.82 0.30
CA MET A 68 -14.01 -0.06 1.39
C MET A 68 -13.48 0.41 2.75
N ALA A 69 -12.24 0.91 2.78
CA ALA A 69 -11.60 1.40 3.99
C ALA A 69 -11.98 2.85 4.34
N LEU A 70 -12.25 3.68 3.32
CA LEU A 70 -12.67 5.07 3.46
C LEU A 70 -13.84 5.39 2.49
N PRO A 71 -15.07 4.92 2.75
CA PRO A 71 -16.20 5.08 1.81
C PRO A 71 -16.50 6.51 1.39
N ALA A 72 -16.34 7.48 2.31
CA ALA A 72 -16.61 8.89 2.02
C ALA A 72 -15.70 9.50 0.94
N ILE A 73 -14.55 8.89 0.63
CA ILE A 73 -13.63 9.40 -0.39
C ILE A 73 -14.26 9.39 -1.78
N THR A 74 -15.19 8.47 -2.08
CA THR A 74 -15.78 8.33 -3.42
C THR A 74 -16.57 9.57 -3.85
N GLN A 75 -17.16 10.29 -2.88
CA GLN A 75 -17.88 11.54 -3.12
C GLN A 75 -16.96 12.73 -3.41
N LYS A 76 -15.66 12.58 -3.12
CA LYS A 76 -14.64 13.63 -3.28
C LYS A 76 -13.61 13.28 -4.35
N ALA A 77 -13.56 12.03 -4.79
CA ALA A 77 -12.59 11.53 -5.75
C ALA A 77 -12.71 12.25 -7.10
N THR A 78 -11.58 12.70 -7.62
CA THR A 78 -11.49 13.28 -8.97
C THR A 78 -10.91 12.30 -9.98
N ARG A 79 -10.11 11.33 -9.53
CA ARG A 79 -9.55 10.24 -10.34
C ARG A 79 -9.36 8.99 -9.50
N TRP A 80 -9.47 7.82 -10.12
CA TRP A 80 -9.24 6.54 -9.45
C TRP A 80 -8.22 5.70 -10.20
N PHE A 81 -7.37 4.99 -9.47
CA PHE A 81 -6.30 4.17 -10.06
C PHE A 81 -6.52 2.69 -9.76
N GLN A 82 -6.83 1.93 -10.82
CA GLN A 82 -6.92 0.47 -10.83
C GLN A 82 -6.02 -0.09 -11.93
N ILE A 83 -4.71 0.15 -11.80
CA ILE A 83 -3.71 -0.19 -12.83
C ILE A 83 -3.23 -1.65 -12.78
N HIS A 84 -3.77 -2.44 -11.84
CA HIS A 84 -3.56 -3.88 -11.78
C HIS A 84 -4.25 -4.56 -12.97
N ALA A 85 -3.64 -5.62 -13.49
CA ALA A 85 -4.29 -6.41 -14.52
C ALA A 85 -5.55 -7.08 -13.95
N ARG A 86 -6.55 -7.30 -14.80
CA ARG A 86 -7.85 -7.86 -14.36
C ARG A 86 -7.70 -9.16 -13.59
N HIS A 87 -6.90 -10.09 -14.11
CA HIS A 87 -6.64 -11.35 -13.41
C HIS A 87 -6.01 -11.14 -12.02
N SER A 88 -5.22 -10.09 -11.79
CA SER A 88 -4.56 -9.85 -10.50
C SER A 88 -5.54 -9.32 -9.44
N TYR A 89 -6.41 -8.38 -9.80
CA TYR A 89 -7.41 -7.87 -8.85
C TYR A 89 -8.63 -8.78 -8.75
N ASP A 90 -8.94 -9.56 -9.79
CA ASP A 90 -9.91 -10.63 -9.71
C ASP A 90 -9.36 -11.74 -8.82
N ALA A 91 -8.08 -12.16 -8.93
CA ALA A 91 -7.47 -13.28 -8.18
C ALA A 91 -7.26 -13.05 -6.68
N ASN A 92 -7.40 -11.84 -6.15
CA ASN A 92 -7.41 -11.57 -4.70
C ASN A 92 -8.73 -12.02 -4.03
N ILE A 93 -9.26 -13.18 -4.48
CA ILE A 93 -10.64 -13.72 -4.41
C ILE A 93 -11.21 -14.00 -3.03
N PRO A 94 -10.50 -14.09 -1.88
CA PRO A 94 -11.26 -14.25 -0.64
C PRO A 94 -12.18 -13.06 -0.37
N ARG A 95 -12.00 -11.93 -1.08
CA ARG A 95 -12.84 -10.75 -0.98
C ARG A 95 -13.19 -10.20 -2.36
N ASP A 96 -14.31 -10.72 -2.87
CA ASP A 96 -15.38 -9.91 -3.43
C ASP A 96 -15.34 -9.60 -4.94
N HIS A 97 -16.23 -10.27 -5.68
CA HIS A 97 -16.61 -9.90 -7.05
C HIS A 97 -17.21 -8.47 -7.13
N SER A 98 -17.52 -7.83 -6.00
CA SER A 98 -18.05 -6.47 -5.96
C SER A 98 -17.08 -5.41 -6.46
N HIS A 99 -15.75 -5.60 -6.46
CA HIS A 99 -14.87 -4.51 -6.85
C HIS A 99 -15.05 -4.12 -8.33
N HIS A 100 -15.15 -5.13 -9.20
CA HIS A 100 -15.43 -4.90 -10.62
C HIS A 100 -16.82 -4.27 -10.80
N GLN A 101 -17.82 -4.77 -10.07
CA GLN A 101 -19.17 -4.23 -10.11
C GLN A 101 -19.22 -2.76 -9.63
N TRP A 102 -18.53 -2.44 -8.53
CA TRP A 102 -18.42 -1.09 -7.99
C TRP A 102 -17.83 -0.15 -9.03
N MET A 103 -16.75 -0.55 -9.71
CA MET A 103 -16.18 0.24 -10.82
C MET A 103 -17.18 0.41 -11.96
N ALA A 104 -17.91 -0.66 -12.33
CA ALA A 104 -18.92 -0.63 -13.39
C ALA A 104 -20.12 0.29 -13.07
N GLU A 105 -20.36 0.60 -11.79
CA GLU A 105 -21.40 1.52 -11.33
C GLU A 105 -20.93 3.00 -11.29
N GLN A 106 -19.63 3.28 -11.31
CA GLN A 106 -19.11 4.65 -11.22
C GLN A 106 -19.41 5.48 -12.49
N ARG A 107 -19.78 6.75 -12.31
CA ARG A 107 -20.06 7.69 -13.41
C ARG A 107 -19.34 9.04 -13.29
N ASP A 108 -18.74 9.33 -12.14
CA ASP A 108 -18.36 10.69 -11.77
C ASP A 108 -16.89 11.05 -12.06
N PHE A 109 -16.01 10.05 -12.13
CA PHE A 109 -14.57 10.25 -12.31
C PHE A 109 -13.93 9.18 -13.19
N PRO A 110 -12.83 9.49 -13.90
CA PRO A 110 -12.09 8.51 -14.67
C PRO A 110 -11.41 7.47 -13.77
N ILE A 111 -11.44 6.21 -14.20
CA ILE A 111 -10.78 5.08 -13.55
C ILE A 111 -9.64 4.61 -14.46
N TYR A 112 -8.40 4.86 -14.05
CA TYR A 112 -7.22 4.42 -14.78
C TYR A 112 -7.02 2.92 -14.67
N MET A 113 -6.93 2.26 -15.83
CA MET A 113 -6.71 0.82 -15.96
C MET A 113 -5.67 0.54 -17.04
N GLN A 114 -5.16 -0.70 -17.12
CA GLN A 114 -4.13 -1.02 -18.14
C GLN A 114 -4.63 -0.84 -19.57
N GLU A 115 -5.90 -1.15 -19.80
CA GLU A 115 -6.62 -0.97 -21.06
C GLU A 115 -8.02 -0.43 -20.74
N GLN A 116 -8.69 0.16 -21.74
CA GLN A 116 -10.09 0.52 -21.60
C GLN A 116 -10.95 -0.74 -21.49
N VAL A 117 -11.87 -0.77 -20.52
CA VAL A 117 -12.73 -1.91 -20.20
C VAL A 117 -14.18 -1.53 -20.52
N PRO A 118 -14.81 -2.11 -21.55
CA PRO A 118 -16.16 -1.73 -21.97
C PRO A 118 -17.23 -1.80 -20.86
N GLU A 119 -17.09 -2.73 -19.92
CA GLU A 119 -18.02 -2.91 -18.80
C GLU A 119 -17.89 -1.83 -17.72
N ILE A 120 -16.80 -1.04 -17.74
CA ILE A 120 -16.52 0.05 -16.82
C ILE A 120 -16.53 1.35 -17.63
N PRO A 121 -17.65 2.08 -17.71
CA PRO A 121 -17.81 3.21 -18.63
C PRO A 121 -16.80 4.33 -18.40
N CYS A 122 -16.39 4.54 -17.15
CA CYS A 122 -15.39 5.53 -16.77
C CYS A 122 -13.95 5.04 -16.89
N SER A 123 -13.72 3.82 -17.40
CA SER A 123 -12.35 3.30 -17.54
C SER A 123 -11.58 4.07 -18.61
N VAL A 124 -10.35 4.41 -18.27
CA VAL A 124 -9.41 5.10 -19.14
C VAL A 124 -8.13 4.30 -19.17
N ARG A 125 -7.59 4.09 -20.38
CA ARG A 125 -6.28 3.47 -20.54
C ARG A 125 -5.21 4.37 -19.91
N TYR A 126 -4.50 3.82 -18.95
CA TYR A 126 -3.39 4.50 -18.28
C TYR A 126 -2.19 4.60 -19.23
N PRO A 127 -1.69 5.81 -19.54
CA PRO A 127 -0.67 6.01 -20.57
C PRO A 127 0.74 5.78 -20.00
N LYS A 128 1.00 4.55 -19.53
CA LYS A 128 2.29 4.18 -18.94
C LYS A 128 3.45 4.45 -19.90
N GLU A 129 3.24 4.28 -21.21
CA GLU A 129 4.28 4.48 -22.22
C GLU A 129 4.75 5.93 -22.28
N GLU A 130 3.85 6.90 -22.08
CA GLU A 130 4.21 8.32 -22.06
C GLU A 130 5.01 8.67 -20.81
N LEU A 131 4.61 8.16 -19.65
CA LEU A 131 5.39 8.34 -18.42
C LEU A 131 6.77 7.69 -18.53
N LEU A 132 6.88 6.52 -19.16
CA LEU A 132 8.18 5.86 -19.38
C LEU A 132 9.11 6.61 -20.35
N LYS A 133 8.60 7.53 -21.17
CA LYS A 133 9.43 8.45 -21.97
C LYS A 133 9.98 9.60 -21.12
N ILE A 134 9.21 10.06 -20.14
CA ILE A 134 9.58 11.15 -19.22
C ILE A 134 10.56 10.63 -18.15
N PHE A 135 10.23 9.49 -17.54
CA PHE A 135 10.98 8.87 -16.47
C PHE A 135 11.86 7.75 -17.01
N TRP A 136 13.08 8.10 -17.38
CA TRP A 136 14.04 7.18 -18.00
C TRP A 136 14.35 5.95 -17.13
N ARG A 137 14.34 6.10 -15.80
CA ARG A 137 14.46 4.98 -14.87
C ARG A 137 13.09 4.31 -14.74
N ARG A 138 13.02 3.03 -15.11
CA ARG A 138 11.85 2.16 -14.90
C ARG A 138 11.71 1.74 -13.44
N TYR A 139 11.75 2.69 -12.52
CA TYR A 139 11.76 2.42 -11.08
C TYR A 139 10.37 2.57 -10.46
N PHE A 140 9.42 1.79 -10.97
CA PHE A 140 8.03 1.79 -10.57
C PHE A 140 7.67 0.43 -9.96
N THR A 141 7.57 0.35 -8.65
CA THR A 141 7.30 -0.92 -7.95
C THR A 141 5.87 -1.04 -7.43
N ASN A 142 5.11 0.06 -7.41
CA ASN A 142 3.76 0.09 -6.84
C ASN A 142 2.90 1.19 -7.47
N SER A 143 1.60 1.20 -7.16
CA SER A 143 0.64 2.17 -7.72
C SER A 143 0.87 3.62 -7.25
N ILE A 144 1.35 3.83 -6.02
CA ILE A 144 1.64 5.18 -5.51
C ILE A 144 2.77 5.83 -6.32
N SER A 145 3.81 5.09 -6.70
CA SER A 145 4.87 5.57 -7.58
C SER A 145 4.35 6.02 -8.95
N TRP A 146 3.41 5.28 -9.53
CA TRP A 146 2.75 5.67 -10.78
C TRP A 146 1.90 6.94 -10.61
N MET A 147 1.17 7.06 -9.50
CA MET A 147 0.40 8.27 -9.17
C MET A 147 1.33 9.48 -9.00
N LEU A 148 2.42 9.36 -8.24
CA LEU A 148 3.41 10.43 -8.07
C LEU A 148 4.03 10.85 -9.41
N ALA A 149 4.44 9.89 -10.24
CA ALA A 149 4.97 10.19 -11.58
C ALA A 149 3.94 10.91 -12.47
N THR A 150 2.66 10.55 -12.37
CA THR A 150 1.57 11.24 -13.07
C THR A 150 1.45 12.68 -12.58
N ALA A 151 1.48 12.90 -11.27
CA ALA A 151 1.42 14.23 -10.67
C ALA A 151 2.62 15.10 -11.07
N ILE A 152 3.82 14.50 -11.14
CA ILE A 152 5.05 15.14 -11.62
C ILE A 152 4.91 15.53 -13.09
N ALA A 153 4.50 14.59 -13.95
CA ALA A 153 4.34 14.83 -15.38
C ALA A 153 3.31 15.94 -15.67
N GLU A 154 2.23 16.00 -14.88
CA GLU A 154 1.19 17.02 -15.01
C GLU A 154 1.54 18.36 -14.34
N ARG A 155 2.66 18.44 -13.62
CA ARG A 155 3.14 19.64 -12.92
C ARG A 155 2.11 20.18 -11.92
N PHE A 156 1.70 19.35 -10.96
CA PHE A 156 0.93 19.81 -9.80
C PHE A 156 1.77 20.70 -8.87
N GLU A 157 1.22 21.84 -8.45
CA GLU A 157 1.93 22.80 -7.61
C GLU A 157 2.08 22.30 -6.17
N GLU A 158 1.11 21.54 -5.67
CA GLU A 158 1.16 20.90 -4.36
C GLU A 158 0.70 19.43 -4.47
N ILE A 159 1.50 18.52 -3.92
CA ILE A 159 1.26 17.08 -3.92
C ILE A 159 1.20 16.61 -2.47
N TYR A 160 0.02 16.19 -2.03
CA TYR A 160 -0.26 15.69 -0.70
C TYR A 160 -0.26 14.17 -0.69
N MET A 161 0.36 13.57 0.33
CA MET A 161 0.35 12.13 0.55
C MET A 161 -0.32 11.80 1.89
N PHE A 162 -1.42 11.06 1.81
CA PHE A 162 -2.18 10.58 2.95
C PHE A 162 -2.29 9.06 2.90
N GLY A 163 -2.21 8.37 4.03
CA GLY A 163 -2.36 6.91 4.05
C GLY A 163 -1.23 6.16 3.33
N VAL A 164 -0.07 6.79 3.12
CA VAL A 164 1.12 6.15 2.53
C VAL A 164 2.21 6.11 3.60
N ASP A 165 2.35 4.97 4.26
CA ASP A 165 3.31 4.78 5.35
C ASP A 165 4.45 3.85 4.92
N MET A 166 4.09 2.69 4.34
CA MET A 166 5.03 1.67 3.86
C MET A 166 6.06 1.24 4.93
N ALA A 167 5.57 1.08 6.16
CA ALA A 167 6.36 0.71 7.33
C ALA A 167 7.14 -0.60 7.14
N GLN A 168 8.35 -0.62 7.70
CA GLN A 168 9.29 -1.76 7.60
C GLN A 168 8.79 -2.94 8.43
N ASP A 169 8.20 -3.93 7.75
CA ASP A 169 8.07 -5.36 8.10
C ASP A 169 7.00 -6.06 7.23
N SER A 170 6.70 -5.50 6.05
CA SER A 170 5.68 -5.99 5.11
C SER A 170 6.23 -6.03 3.68
N GLU A 171 5.50 -6.65 2.75
CA GLU A 171 5.79 -6.62 1.30
C GLU A 171 6.06 -5.19 0.79
N TYR A 172 5.39 -4.20 1.39
CA TYR A 172 5.53 -2.78 1.09
C TYR A 172 6.91 -2.18 1.42
N ALA A 173 7.73 -2.85 2.24
CA ALA A 173 9.10 -2.40 2.52
C ALA A 173 10.00 -2.44 1.28
N PHE A 174 9.75 -3.37 0.35
CA PHE A 174 10.43 -3.43 -0.95
C PHE A 174 9.90 -2.39 -1.94
N GLU A 175 8.66 -1.93 -1.73
CA GLU A 175 8.02 -0.94 -2.58
C GLU A 175 8.38 0.50 -2.20
N LYS A 176 8.61 0.74 -0.91
CA LYS A 176 8.96 2.06 -0.32
C LYS A 176 10.06 2.81 -1.08
N PRO A 177 11.20 2.19 -1.45
CA PRO A 177 12.27 2.91 -2.14
C PRO A 177 11.86 3.55 -3.47
N SER A 178 10.87 2.99 -4.18
CA SER A 178 10.33 3.58 -5.42
C SER A 178 9.52 4.83 -5.12
N VAL A 179 8.72 4.83 -4.05
CA VAL A 179 7.95 6.00 -3.61
C VAL A 179 8.90 7.13 -3.21
N GLU A 180 9.91 6.83 -2.37
CA GLU A 180 10.91 7.80 -1.94
C GLU A 180 11.70 8.40 -3.11
N TYR A 181 11.98 7.60 -4.15
CA TYR A 181 12.62 8.10 -5.38
C TYR A 181 11.78 9.19 -6.06
N PHE A 182 10.48 8.97 -6.27
CA PHE A 182 9.61 9.98 -6.89
C PHE A 182 9.37 11.18 -5.98
N CYS A 183 9.28 10.98 -4.66
CA CYS A 183 9.24 12.07 -3.70
C CYS A 183 10.48 12.97 -3.82
N GLY A 184 11.68 12.38 -3.87
CA GLY A 184 12.92 13.14 -4.06
C GLY A 184 12.97 13.89 -5.39
N MET A 185 12.35 13.37 -6.46
CA MET A 185 12.24 14.09 -7.73
C MET A 185 11.38 15.36 -7.62
N ILE A 186 10.35 15.35 -6.75
CA ILE A 186 9.50 16.54 -6.50
C ILE A 186 10.33 17.61 -5.78
N ASP A 187 11.05 17.24 -4.71
CA ASP A 187 11.90 18.18 -3.97
C ASP A 187 12.98 18.82 -4.86
N ILE A 188 13.57 18.04 -5.77
CA ILE A 188 14.55 18.55 -6.75
C ILE A 188 13.89 19.47 -7.78
N ALA A 189 12.65 19.19 -8.22
CA ALA A 189 11.94 20.05 -9.16
C ALA A 189 11.72 21.46 -8.60
N ASP A 190 11.34 21.55 -7.32
CA ASP A 190 11.20 22.82 -6.59
C ASP A 190 12.53 23.59 -6.55
N PHE A 191 13.63 22.89 -6.27
CA PHE A 191 14.97 23.48 -6.27
C PHE A 191 15.36 24.11 -7.62
N PHE A 192 14.89 23.56 -8.74
CA PHE A 192 15.13 24.12 -10.09
C PHE A 192 14.08 25.17 -10.51
N GLY A 193 13.26 25.67 -9.58
CA GLY A 193 12.28 26.73 -9.83
C GLY A 193 10.99 26.24 -10.49
N ILE A 194 10.75 24.93 -10.51
CA ILE A 194 9.44 24.35 -10.85
C ILE A 194 8.67 24.26 -9.55
N SER A 195 7.78 25.22 -9.26
CA SER A 195 7.02 25.27 -8.00
C SER A 195 6.19 23.99 -7.82
N MET A 196 6.73 23.04 -7.05
CA MET A 196 6.11 21.76 -6.70
C MET A 196 6.44 21.45 -5.25
N LYS A 197 5.43 21.54 -4.39
CA LYS A 197 5.59 21.27 -2.97
C LYS A 197 5.10 19.87 -2.65
N LEU A 198 5.94 19.08 -1.98
CA LEU A 198 5.55 17.79 -1.41
C LEU A 198 5.08 17.98 0.03
N ILE A 199 3.90 17.46 0.36
CA ILE A 199 3.33 17.47 1.71
C ILE A 199 3.07 16.02 2.13
N ILE A 200 3.83 15.54 3.11
CA ILE A 200 3.71 14.19 3.66
C ILE A 200 3.22 14.29 5.10
N SER A 201 2.25 13.45 5.48
CA SER A 201 1.81 13.34 6.88
C SER A 201 2.99 13.01 7.80
N ASP A 202 3.08 13.67 8.96
CA ASP A 202 4.12 13.39 9.96
C ASP A 202 4.04 11.98 10.56
N LYS A 203 2.93 11.27 10.30
CA LYS A 203 2.70 9.89 10.72
C LYS A 203 3.20 8.86 9.70
N SER A 204 3.75 9.30 8.57
CA SER A 204 4.31 8.44 7.52
C SER A 204 5.80 8.20 7.73
N ASP A 205 6.26 6.99 7.45
CA ASP A 205 7.68 6.65 7.42
C ASP A 205 8.42 7.13 6.14
N ILE A 206 7.71 7.67 5.13
CA ILE A 206 8.29 8.12 3.86
C ILE A 206 9.15 9.38 4.06
N LEU A 207 10.40 9.36 3.57
CA LEU A 207 11.36 10.46 3.68
C LEU A 207 11.62 10.93 5.13
N LYS A 208 11.45 10.03 6.11
CA LYS A 208 11.79 10.30 7.51
C LYS A 208 13.08 9.57 7.88
N THR A 209 13.96 10.28 8.57
CA THR A 209 15.12 9.69 9.23
C THR A 209 15.06 9.99 10.72
N ALA A 210 15.52 9.03 11.53
CA ALA A 210 15.60 9.22 12.97
C ALA A 210 16.75 10.14 13.40
N TRP A 211 17.76 10.32 12.54
CA TRP A 211 18.88 11.24 12.75
C TRP A 211 19.62 11.53 11.42
N LEU A 212 20.40 12.62 11.37
CA LEU A 212 21.25 12.98 10.25
C LEU A 212 22.64 12.36 10.41
N TYR A 213 22.90 11.25 9.75
CA TYR A 213 24.23 10.66 9.73
C TYR A 213 25.18 11.49 8.84
N PRO A 214 26.44 11.80 9.26
CA PRO A 214 27.09 11.53 10.54
C PRO A 214 26.99 12.67 11.59
N PHE A 215 26.27 13.76 11.28
CA PHE A 215 26.25 14.97 12.10
C PHE A 215 25.60 14.78 13.49
N ASP A 216 24.67 13.83 13.60
CA ASP A 216 24.01 13.46 14.85
C ASP A 216 24.70 12.24 15.50
N ASP A 217 25.97 12.40 15.91
CA ASP A 217 26.85 11.36 16.48
C ASP A 217 26.26 10.68 17.74
N THR A 218 25.38 11.38 18.45
CA THR A 218 24.60 10.82 19.54
C THR A 218 23.14 10.97 19.16
N ALA A 219 22.51 9.86 18.77
CA ALA A 219 21.05 9.78 18.72
C ALA A 219 20.58 9.17 20.05
N PRO A 220 20.25 9.95 21.10
CA PRO A 220 19.68 9.45 22.35
C PRO A 220 18.50 8.49 22.11
N PHE A 221 17.74 8.72 21.05
CA PHE A 221 16.63 7.86 20.65
C PHE A 221 17.10 6.47 20.19
N LYS A 222 18.22 6.35 19.48
CA LYS A 222 18.83 5.07 19.10
C LYS A 222 19.31 4.30 20.34
N ALA A 223 19.97 4.98 21.28
CA ALA A 223 20.42 4.37 22.53
C ALA A 223 19.22 3.84 23.34
N LYS A 224 18.19 4.67 23.53
CA LYS A 224 16.95 4.33 24.25
C LYS A 224 16.18 3.17 23.59
N THR A 225 15.99 3.23 22.27
CA THR A 225 15.28 2.17 21.52
C THR A 225 16.06 0.85 21.53
N THR A 226 17.39 0.89 21.42
CA THR A 226 18.25 -0.30 21.51
C THR A 226 18.16 -0.95 22.89
N GLN A 227 18.24 -0.15 23.96
CA GLN A 227 18.09 -0.65 25.34
C GLN A 227 16.69 -1.26 25.56
N ARG A 228 15.63 -0.58 25.10
CA ARG A 228 14.26 -1.09 25.20
C ARG A 228 14.07 -2.40 24.44
N ARG A 229 14.66 -2.53 23.24
CA ARG A 229 14.65 -3.77 22.46
C ARG A 229 15.34 -4.92 23.21
N GLN A 230 16.47 -4.65 23.86
CA GLN A 230 17.18 -5.65 24.67
C GLN A 230 16.36 -6.09 25.89
N GLU A 231 15.76 -5.14 26.61
CA GLU A 231 14.86 -5.44 27.74
C GLU A 231 13.70 -6.35 27.31
N LEU A 232 13.02 -6.02 26.21
CA LEU A 232 11.90 -6.81 25.70
C LEU A 232 12.33 -8.22 25.30
N ARG A 233 13.47 -8.39 24.63
CA ARG A 233 14.02 -9.72 24.30
C ARG A 233 14.31 -10.55 25.54
N ASN A 234 14.90 -9.94 26.57
CA ASN A 234 15.17 -10.64 27.83
C ASN A 234 13.87 -11.12 28.48
N ARG A 235 12.82 -10.27 28.48
CA ARG A 235 11.49 -10.64 29.02
C ARG A 235 10.83 -11.76 28.22
N ILE A 236 10.92 -11.73 26.88
CA ILE A 236 10.42 -12.81 26.02
C ILE A 236 11.08 -14.14 26.40
N ASN A 237 12.40 -14.16 26.56
CA ASN A 237 13.13 -15.37 26.95
C ASN A 237 12.74 -15.85 28.36
N MET A 238 12.52 -14.93 29.32
CA MET A 238 12.02 -15.30 30.65
C MET A 238 10.63 -15.93 30.59
N CYS A 239 9.71 -15.35 29.82
CA CYS A 239 8.37 -15.92 29.63
C CYS A 239 8.42 -17.29 28.96
N ALA A 240 9.27 -17.48 27.94
CA ALA A 240 9.44 -18.78 27.28
C ALA A 240 9.95 -19.86 28.26
N ASN A 241 10.89 -19.53 29.15
CA ASN A 241 11.36 -20.45 30.19
C ASN A 241 10.26 -20.78 31.21
N GLN A 242 9.45 -19.79 31.61
CA GLN A 242 8.32 -20.00 32.51
C GLN A 242 7.25 -20.90 31.88
N GLU A 243 6.93 -20.69 30.60
CA GLU A 243 6.01 -21.53 29.84
C GLU A 243 6.50 -22.98 29.78
N GLN A 244 7.79 -23.20 29.54
CA GLN A 244 8.38 -24.53 29.52
C GLN A 244 8.28 -25.21 30.89
N ASN A 245 8.59 -24.49 31.98
CA ASN A 245 8.47 -25.03 33.34
C ASN A 245 7.02 -25.43 33.67
N LEU A 246 6.06 -24.57 33.37
CA LEU A 246 4.63 -24.86 33.58
C LEU A 246 4.15 -26.02 32.71
N ARG A 247 4.68 -26.15 31.48
CA ARG A 247 4.39 -27.28 30.60
C ARG A 247 4.92 -28.59 31.19
N ASP A 248 6.15 -28.59 31.72
CA ASP A 248 6.76 -29.77 32.32
C ASP A 248 6.03 -30.18 33.61
N GLU A 249 5.65 -29.21 34.44
CA GLU A 249 4.80 -29.44 35.62
C GLU A 249 3.44 -30.06 35.24
N ARG A 250 2.79 -29.51 34.21
CA ARG A 250 1.54 -30.08 33.68
C ARG A 250 1.72 -31.53 33.24
N MET A 251 2.81 -31.86 32.55
CA MET A 251 3.09 -33.23 32.10
C MET A 251 3.33 -34.19 33.27
N GLN A 252 3.99 -33.73 34.34
CA GLN A 252 4.16 -34.53 35.57
C GLN A 252 2.81 -34.83 36.23
N LEU A 253 1.92 -33.83 36.33
CA LEU A 253 0.58 -34.01 36.90
C LEU A 253 -0.29 -34.95 36.06
N ILE A 254 -0.21 -34.88 34.72
CA ILE A 254 -0.88 -35.84 33.84
C ILE A 254 -0.39 -37.26 34.10
N GLY A 255 0.92 -37.49 34.16
CA GLY A 255 1.48 -38.81 34.45
C GLY A 255 1.09 -39.35 35.83
N ALA A 256 1.05 -38.48 36.84
CA ALA A 256 0.58 -38.84 38.17
C ALA A 256 -0.91 -39.23 38.17
N ALA A 257 -1.77 -38.48 37.48
CA ALA A 257 -3.18 -38.79 37.33
C ALA A 257 -3.40 -40.12 36.57
N ASP A 258 -2.64 -40.37 35.50
CA ASP A 258 -2.69 -41.63 34.76
C ASP A 258 -2.28 -42.83 35.61
N ASN A 259 -1.27 -42.65 36.47
CA ASN A 259 -0.90 -43.68 37.45
C ASN A 259 -2.04 -43.95 38.44
N MET A 260 -2.73 -42.91 38.94
CA MET A 260 -3.90 -43.11 39.80
C MET A 260 -5.02 -43.86 39.07
N ASN A 261 -5.29 -43.52 37.80
CA ASN A 261 -6.25 -44.22 36.95
C ASN A 261 -5.87 -45.71 36.75
N TYR A 262 -4.58 -46.01 36.59
CA TYR A 262 -4.09 -47.38 36.49
C TYR A 262 -4.31 -48.17 37.78
N ILE A 263 -4.00 -47.57 38.94
CA ILE A 263 -4.22 -48.19 40.25
C ILE A 263 -5.71 -48.52 40.44
N GLU A 264 -6.59 -47.57 40.13
CA GLU A 264 -8.05 -47.77 40.19
C GLU A 264 -8.49 -48.96 39.33
N ARG A 265 -8.04 -49.01 38.07
CA ARG A 265 -8.40 -50.09 37.14
C ARG A 265 -7.87 -51.46 37.56
N SER A 266 -6.64 -51.51 38.06
CA SER A 266 -5.95 -52.78 38.31
C SER A 266 -6.36 -53.42 39.63
N TRP A 267 -6.57 -52.60 40.67
CA TRP A 267 -6.75 -53.09 42.04
C TRP A 267 -8.18 -52.96 42.55
N PHE A 268 -8.94 -51.97 42.07
CA PHE A 268 -10.29 -51.71 42.59
C PHE A 268 -11.40 -52.23 41.68
N LYS A 269 -11.19 -52.28 40.35
CA LYS A 269 -12.16 -52.91 39.42
C LYS A 269 -12.07 -54.43 39.33
N SER A 270 -10.94 -55.03 39.67
CA SER A 270 -10.78 -56.49 39.76
C SER A 270 -11.48 -57.08 41.00
N ALA A 271 -11.60 -56.28 42.07
CA ALA A 271 -12.29 -56.68 43.30
C ALA A 271 -13.82 -56.87 43.12
N SER A 272 -14.46 -56.19 42.15
CA SER A 272 -15.89 -56.33 41.89
C SER A 272 -16.27 -57.53 41.02
N GLN A 273 -15.30 -58.29 40.49
CA GLN A 273 -15.54 -59.53 39.75
C GLN A 273 -15.46 -60.81 40.61
N ILE A 274 -15.17 -60.69 41.90
CA ILE A 274 -15.22 -61.81 42.84
C ILE A 274 -16.68 -61.89 43.36
N GLU A 275 -17.57 -62.52 42.58
CA GLU A 275 -18.85 -63.00 43.13
C GLU A 275 -18.54 -64.03 44.22
N MET A 276 -18.89 -63.71 45.46
CA MET A 276 -18.87 -64.69 46.54
C MET A 276 -19.86 -65.82 46.22
N PRO A 277 -19.51 -67.09 46.50
CA PRO A 277 -20.43 -68.20 46.30
C PRO A 277 -21.71 -67.95 47.11
N LYS A 278 -22.87 -68.07 46.45
CA LYS A 278 -24.16 -68.08 47.15
C LYS A 278 -24.24 -69.36 47.98
N GLU A 279 -24.22 -69.22 49.30
CA GLU A 279 -24.70 -70.24 50.24
C GLU A 279 -26.24 -70.27 50.28
#